data_AF-A0A542GA87-F1
#
_entry.id   AF-A0A542GA87-F1
#
_cell.length_a   1.000
_cell.length_b   1.000
_cell.length_c   1.000
_cell.angle_alpha   90.00
_cell.angle_beta   90.00
_cell.angle_gamma   90.00
#
_symmetry.space_group_name_H-M   'P 1'
#
loop_
_entity.id
_entity.type
_entity.pdbx_description
1 polymer ?
#
loop_
_entity_poly.entity_id
_entity_poly.type
_entity_poly.pdbx_seq_one_letter_code
_entity_poly.pdbx_strand_id
1 'polypeptide(L)'
;MTGPLPEVRWPADQPKHPLDYWLSPELARVSPPEAPSRLRELADAQGTLAAAWSGAIAGGPVLVGAAALIAALPGSIAWVIVLVLAGTGLTAAGLLSWKRVRRTLPDTSRTLATRGPGNARGGIMMVCVLDAISGAILATTVPSAVANGTIGAVIGSFLLFTAILTACILVPSTVMGRSRQAFRRRLHTDPVLRQAVEADLATWRDPYGNASYGPL
;
A
#
# COMPACT_ATOMS: atom_id res chain seq x y z
N MET A 1 -15.07 63.27 -19.55
CA MET A 1 -13.90 62.67 -18.88
C MET A 1 -14.33 61.33 -18.28
N THR A 2 -14.32 60.28 -19.08
CA THR A 2 -14.60 58.90 -18.64
C THR A 2 -13.27 58.24 -18.32
N GLY A 3 -12.83 58.36 -17.08
CA GLY A 3 -11.66 57.61 -16.61
C GLY A 3 -11.95 56.11 -16.62
N PRO A 4 -10.99 55.25 -17.02
CA PRO A 4 -11.16 53.81 -16.91
C PRO A 4 -11.35 53.44 -15.43
N LEU A 5 -12.33 52.59 -15.15
CA LEU A 5 -12.55 52.04 -13.81
C LEU A 5 -11.28 51.30 -13.36
N PRO A 6 -10.91 51.39 -12.07
CA PRO A 6 -9.78 50.63 -11.56
C PRO A 6 -10.03 49.14 -11.78
N GLU A 7 -9.12 48.48 -12.51
CA GLU A 7 -9.00 47.03 -12.49
C GLU A 7 -8.80 46.61 -11.04
N VAL A 8 -9.88 46.16 -10.40
CA VAL A 8 -9.75 45.39 -9.18
C VAL A 8 -9.01 44.11 -9.62
N ARG A 9 -7.76 43.95 -9.19
CA ARG A 9 -7.03 42.68 -9.34
C ARG A 9 -7.58 41.76 -8.26
N TRP A 10 -8.45 40.82 -8.64
CA TRP A 10 -8.70 39.67 -7.78
C TRP A 10 -7.35 38.99 -7.60
N PRO A 11 -6.88 38.72 -6.36
CA PRO A 11 -5.70 37.90 -6.17
C PRO A 11 -6.00 36.54 -6.80
N ALA A 12 -5.42 36.29 -7.97
CA ALA A 12 -5.68 35.11 -8.79
C ALA A 12 -5.14 33.81 -8.16
N ASP A 13 -4.55 33.89 -6.97
CA ASP A 13 -3.65 32.87 -6.44
C ASP A 13 -4.10 32.29 -5.08
N GLN A 14 -5.33 32.59 -4.62
CA GLN A 14 -5.86 31.91 -3.43
C GLN A 14 -6.73 30.71 -3.84
N PRO A 15 -6.46 29.51 -3.29
CA PRO A 15 -7.30 28.35 -3.55
C PRO A 15 -8.74 28.65 -3.13
N LYS A 16 -9.70 28.32 -4.00
CA LYS A 16 -11.13 28.62 -3.82
C LYS A 16 -11.70 28.13 -2.47
N HIS A 17 -11.11 27.07 -1.92
CA HIS A 17 -11.44 26.54 -0.59
C HIS A 17 -10.16 26.08 0.12
N PRO A 18 -10.09 26.23 1.46
CA PRO A 18 -8.94 25.77 2.26
C PRO A 18 -8.85 24.24 2.30
N LEU A 19 -7.69 23.70 2.66
CA LEU A 19 -7.47 22.25 2.75
C LEU A 19 -8.45 21.57 3.72
N ASP A 20 -8.76 22.18 4.86
CA ASP A 20 -9.67 21.61 5.86
C ASP A 20 -11.10 21.43 5.31
N TYR A 21 -11.53 22.29 4.37
CA TYR A 21 -12.81 22.11 3.67
C TYR A 21 -12.82 20.81 2.85
N TRP A 22 -11.75 20.57 2.08
CA TRP A 22 -11.60 19.36 1.26
C TRP A 22 -11.39 18.08 2.07
N LEU A 23 -10.85 18.19 3.28
CA LEU A 23 -10.68 17.07 4.20
C LEU A 23 -11.94 16.74 5.02
N SER A 24 -12.94 17.62 5.00
CA SER A 24 -14.14 17.49 5.83
C SER A 24 -14.89 16.18 5.55
N PRO A 25 -15.28 15.41 6.59
CA PRO A 25 -16.03 14.17 6.42
C PRO A 25 -17.40 14.40 5.79
N GLU A 26 -17.98 15.58 5.98
CA GLU A 26 -19.29 15.95 5.45
C GLU A 26 -19.24 16.09 3.93
N LEU A 27 -18.22 16.76 3.39
CA LEU A 27 -18.02 16.90 1.96
C LEU A 27 -17.72 15.55 1.29
N ALA A 28 -16.99 14.67 1.99
CA ALA A 28 -16.74 13.30 1.53
C ALA A 28 -18.00 12.43 1.48
N ARG A 29 -19.03 12.71 2.29
CA ARG A 29 -20.33 11.97 2.27
C ARG A 29 -21.22 12.37 1.10
N VAL A 30 -21.18 13.64 0.71
CA VAL A 30 -22.02 14.17 -0.38
C VAL A 30 -21.41 13.89 -1.76
N SER A 31 -20.09 13.64 -1.81
CA SER A 31 -19.38 13.43 -3.06
C SER A 31 -19.40 11.96 -3.48
N PRO A 32 -19.64 11.65 -4.78
CA PRO A 32 -19.60 10.28 -5.27
C PRO A 32 -18.25 9.61 -4.94
N PRO A 33 -18.24 8.34 -4.51
CA PRO A 33 -17.03 7.65 -4.08
C PRO A 33 -15.99 7.46 -5.20
N GLU A 34 -16.43 7.49 -6.46
CA GLU A 34 -15.60 7.35 -7.66
C GLU A 34 -15.30 8.67 -8.36
N ALA A 35 -15.80 9.81 -7.86
CA ALA A 35 -15.48 11.10 -8.47
C ALA A 35 -13.96 11.35 -8.40
N PRO A 36 -13.29 11.64 -9.52
CA PRO A 36 -11.85 11.90 -9.54
C PRO A 36 -11.56 13.20 -8.79
N SER A 37 -10.62 13.13 -7.85
CA SER A 37 -10.11 14.31 -7.14
C SER A 37 -8.60 14.21 -6.96
N ARG A 38 -7.93 15.36 -6.95
CA ARG A 38 -6.49 15.45 -6.74
C ARG A 38 -6.07 14.83 -5.40
N LEU A 39 -6.84 15.08 -4.33
CA LEU A 39 -6.56 14.48 -3.02
C LEU A 39 -6.68 12.96 -3.02
N ARG A 40 -7.65 12.39 -3.74
CA ARG A 40 -7.78 10.94 -3.88
C ARG A 40 -6.64 10.36 -4.69
N GLU A 41 -6.23 11.02 -5.77
CA GLU A 41 -5.08 10.60 -6.58
C GLU A 41 -3.79 10.57 -5.76
N LEU A 42 -3.52 11.61 -4.97
CA LEU A 42 -2.37 11.65 -4.05
C LEU A 42 -2.44 10.54 -2.99
N ALA A 43 -3.63 10.33 -2.39
CA ALA A 43 -3.82 9.30 -1.39
C ALA A 43 -3.67 7.88 -1.96
N ASP A 44 -4.18 7.64 -3.17
CA ASP A 44 -4.14 6.35 -3.86
C ASP A 44 -2.72 6.05 -4.38
N ALA A 45 -1.99 7.06 -4.87
CA ALA A 45 -0.58 6.94 -5.24
C ALA A 45 0.31 6.63 -4.02
N GLN A 46 0.16 7.38 -2.92
CA GLN A 46 0.86 7.04 -1.66
C GLN A 46 0.46 5.67 -1.13
N GLY A 47 -0.83 5.32 -1.22
CA GLY A 47 -1.37 4.03 -0.82
C GLY A 47 -0.73 2.88 -1.58
N THR A 48 -0.57 3.04 -2.90
CA THR A 48 0.04 2.05 -3.79
C THR A 48 1.53 1.86 -3.50
N LEU A 49 2.28 2.96 -3.37
CA LEU A 49 3.70 2.90 -3.03
C LEU A 49 3.92 2.30 -1.63
N ALA A 50 3.09 2.69 -0.66
CA ALA A 50 3.12 2.08 0.66
C ALA A 50 2.85 0.57 0.52
N ALA A 51 1.75 0.17 -0.10
CA ALA A 51 1.38 -1.24 -0.25
C ALA A 51 2.50 -2.10 -0.85
N ALA A 52 3.21 -1.60 -1.87
CA ALA A 52 4.39 -2.27 -2.43
C ALA A 52 5.47 -2.54 -1.36
N TRP A 53 5.81 -1.53 -0.54
CA TRP A 53 6.79 -1.68 0.52
C TRP A 53 6.29 -2.51 1.72
N SER A 54 4.97 -2.58 1.98
CA SER A 54 4.45 -3.51 3.00
C SER A 54 4.65 -4.97 2.62
N GLY A 55 4.61 -5.29 1.32
CA GLY A 55 4.94 -6.63 0.85
C GLY A 55 6.39 -7.01 1.19
N ALA A 56 7.33 -6.08 0.99
CA ALA A 56 8.73 -6.27 1.40
C ALA A 56 8.88 -6.44 2.93
N ILE A 57 8.19 -5.62 3.72
CA ILE A 57 8.21 -5.71 5.19
C ILE A 57 7.66 -7.05 5.67
N ALA A 58 6.56 -7.53 5.08
CA ALA A 58 5.95 -8.80 5.44
C ALA A 58 6.71 -10.01 4.89
N GLY A 59 7.32 -9.89 3.71
CA GLY A 59 8.10 -10.95 3.08
C GLY A 59 9.41 -11.27 3.80
N GLY A 60 10.00 -10.30 4.49
CA GLY A 60 11.24 -10.52 5.24
C GLY A 60 11.12 -11.56 6.35
N PRO A 61 10.17 -11.46 7.30
CA PRO A 61 9.89 -12.50 8.27
C PRO A 61 9.55 -13.86 7.65
N VAL A 62 8.91 -13.88 6.48
CA VAL A 62 8.63 -15.12 5.75
C VAL A 62 9.92 -15.79 5.27
N LEU A 63 10.89 -15.04 4.76
CA LEU A 63 12.22 -15.57 4.40
C LEU A 63 12.99 -16.10 5.62
N VAL A 64 12.88 -15.42 6.76
CA VAL A 64 13.47 -15.91 8.02
C VAL A 64 12.79 -17.20 8.48
N GLY A 65 11.45 -17.29 8.37
CA GLY A 65 10.70 -18.52 8.61
C GLY A 65 11.11 -19.67 7.68
N ALA A 66 11.35 -19.36 6.39
CA ALA A 66 11.88 -20.32 5.44
C ALA A 66 13.27 -20.82 5.85
N ALA A 67 14.15 -19.91 6.30
CA ALA A 67 15.48 -20.26 6.80
C ALA A 67 15.39 -21.19 8.01
N ALA A 68 14.49 -20.91 8.95
CA ALA A 68 14.26 -21.76 10.12
C ALA A 68 13.75 -23.16 9.73
N LEU A 69 12.85 -23.25 8.75
CA LEU A 69 12.37 -24.53 8.22
C LEU A 69 13.51 -25.32 7.58
N ILE A 70 14.35 -24.68 6.76
CA ILE A 70 15.51 -25.34 6.12
C ILE A 70 16.54 -25.77 7.16
N ALA A 71 16.76 -24.99 8.21
CA ALA A 71 17.68 -25.34 9.29
C ALA A 71 17.21 -26.54 10.12
N ALA A 72 15.89 -26.73 10.25
CA ALA A 72 15.30 -27.88 10.93
C ALA A 72 15.33 -29.18 10.09
N LEU A 73 15.57 -29.04 8.78
CA LEU A 73 15.74 -30.14 7.84
C LEU A 73 17.25 -30.38 7.62
N PRO A 74 17.66 -31.51 6.99
CA PRO A 74 19.05 -31.71 6.54
C PRO A 74 19.36 -30.78 5.34
N GLY A 75 19.30 -29.48 5.58
CA GLY A 75 19.51 -28.41 4.62
C GLY A 75 20.90 -27.79 4.74
N SER A 76 21.31 -27.08 3.69
CA SER A 76 22.59 -26.37 3.68
C SER A 76 22.53 -25.13 4.56
N ILE A 77 23.47 -25.01 5.50
CA ILE A 77 23.63 -23.82 6.34
C ILE A 77 23.87 -22.55 5.52
N ALA A 78 24.44 -22.68 4.32
CA ALA A 78 24.63 -21.56 3.40
C ALA A 78 23.28 -20.94 3.00
N TRP A 79 22.26 -21.76 2.72
CA TRP A 79 20.92 -21.27 2.38
C TRP A 79 20.24 -20.59 3.57
N VAL A 80 20.45 -21.11 4.77
CA VAL A 80 19.93 -20.49 6.01
C VAL A 80 20.50 -19.08 6.18
N ILE A 81 21.82 -18.92 6.04
CA ILE A 81 22.48 -17.61 6.16
C ILE A 81 21.98 -16.65 5.09
N VAL A 82 21.90 -17.09 3.82
CA VAL A 82 21.42 -16.27 2.71
C VAL A 82 19.99 -15.80 2.95
N LEU A 83 19.08 -16.68 3.38
CA LEU A 83 17.68 -16.34 3.61
C LEU A 83 17.49 -15.43 4.82
N VAL A 84 18.25 -15.61 5.90
CA VAL A 84 18.21 -14.70 7.06
C VAL A 84 18.70 -13.31 6.67
N LEU A 85 19.84 -13.20 5.98
CA LEU A 85 20.37 -11.92 5.52
C LEU A 85 19.44 -11.24 4.52
N ALA A 86 18.89 -12.00 3.56
CA ALA A 86 17.93 -11.48 2.60
C ALA A 86 16.63 -11.04 3.29
N GLY A 87 16.10 -11.82 4.22
CA GLY A 87 14.87 -11.51 4.95
C GLY A 87 14.99 -10.28 5.85
N THR A 88 16.08 -10.21 6.63
CA THR A 88 16.37 -9.04 7.48
C THR A 88 16.65 -7.79 6.64
N GLY A 89 17.45 -7.91 5.58
CA GLY A 89 17.74 -6.83 4.64
C GLY A 89 16.48 -6.31 3.94
N LEU A 90 15.61 -7.21 3.46
CA LEU A 90 14.34 -6.85 2.81
C LEU A 90 13.39 -6.15 3.80
N THR A 91 13.31 -6.60 5.04
CA THR A 91 12.52 -5.95 6.09
C THR A 91 13.04 -4.54 6.37
N ALA A 92 14.36 -4.39 6.55
CA ALA A 92 14.99 -3.11 6.84
C ALA A 92 14.81 -2.12 5.68
N ALA A 93 15.10 -2.56 4.45
CA ALA A 93 14.88 -1.76 3.25
C ALA A 93 13.41 -1.39 3.08
N GLY A 94 12.49 -2.32 3.31
CA GLY A 94 11.05 -2.08 3.29
C GLY A 94 10.62 -1.01 4.30
N LEU A 95 11.10 -1.09 5.54
CA LEU A 95 10.80 -0.10 6.59
C LEU A 95 11.36 1.29 6.26
N LEU A 96 12.59 1.37 5.75
CA LEU A 96 13.23 2.63 5.37
C LEU A 96 12.48 3.29 4.20
N SER A 97 12.20 2.53 3.15
CA SER A 97 11.48 3.02 1.98
C SER A 97 10.03 3.37 2.30
N TRP A 98 9.36 2.58 3.13
CA TRP A 98 8.02 2.91 3.62
C TRP A 98 8.01 4.23 4.40
N LYS A 99 8.96 4.43 5.32
CA LYS A 99 9.09 5.72 6.03
C LYS A 99 9.35 6.88 5.08
N ARG A 100 10.20 6.68 4.05
CA ARG A 100 10.51 7.70 3.04
C ARG A 100 9.27 8.07 2.22
N VAL A 101 8.57 7.09 1.66
CA VAL A 101 7.34 7.30 0.87
C VAL A 101 6.28 8.05 1.66
N ARG A 102 6.14 7.76 2.96
CA ARG A 102 5.14 8.42 3.81
C ARG A 102 5.45 9.88 4.14
N ARG A 103 6.69 10.33 3.97
CA ARG A 103 7.14 11.71 4.24
C ARG A 103 7.16 12.59 3.00
N THR A 104 7.07 12.02 1.80
CA THR A 104 7.17 12.76 0.54
C THR A 104 5.83 12.74 -0.18
N LEU A 105 5.47 13.86 -0.83
CA LEU A 105 4.34 13.90 -1.75
C LEU A 105 4.65 12.98 -2.95
N PRO A 106 3.77 12.06 -3.35
CA PRO A 106 4.02 11.21 -4.49
C PRO A 106 3.92 12.01 -5.79
N ASP A 107 4.79 11.69 -6.74
CA ASP A 107 4.66 12.20 -8.10
C ASP A 107 3.54 11.42 -8.83
N THR A 108 2.45 12.12 -9.12
CA THR A 108 1.25 11.59 -9.81
C THR A 108 1.36 11.63 -11.33
N SER A 109 2.45 12.19 -11.89
CA SER A 109 2.66 12.22 -13.35
C SER A 109 2.73 10.81 -13.96
N ARG A 110 3.02 9.80 -13.12
CA ARG A 110 3.01 8.39 -13.49
C ARG A 110 1.77 7.71 -12.92
N THR A 111 0.91 7.23 -13.81
CA THR A 111 -0.25 6.42 -13.42
C THR A 111 0.21 5.08 -12.86
N LEU A 112 0.01 4.88 -11.55
CA LEU A 112 0.25 3.60 -10.90
C LEU A 112 -1.03 2.77 -11.00
N ALA A 113 -1.11 1.91 -12.01
CA ALA A 113 -2.24 0.99 -12.16
C ALA A 113 -2.04 -0.25 -11.28
N THR A 114 -2.89 -0.44 -10.27
CA THR A 114 -2.92 -1.65 -9.44
C THR A 114 -3.98 -2.62 -9.99
N ARG A 115 -3.57 -3.82 -10.41
CA ARG A 115 -4.49 -4.87 -10.89
C ARG A 115 -4.79 -5.97 -9.85
N GLY A 116 -4.51 -5.70 -8.57
CA GLY A 116 -4.72 -6.62 -7.45
C GLY A 116 -5.93 -6.26 -6.58
N PRO A 117 -6.23 -7.07 -5.54
CA PRO A 117 -7.34 -6.77 -4.63
C PRO A 117 -7.10 -5.43 -3.91
N GLY A 118 -8.01 -4.47 -4.13
CA GLY A 118 -7.90 -3.12 -3.57
C GLY A 118 -8.30 -2.99 -2.09
N ASN A 119 -8.75 -4.08 -1.46
CA ASN A 119 -9.17 -4.08 -0.06
C ASN A 119 -8.87 -5.41 0.65
N ALA A 120 -8.91 -5.37 1.99
CA ALA A 120 -8.63 -6.52 2.85
C ALA A 120 -9.54 -7.73 2.55
N ARG A 121 -10.83 -7.51 2.30
CA ARG A 121 -11.79 -8.60 2.06
C ARG A 121 -11.48 -9.36 0.77
N GLY A 122 -11.15 -8.65 -0.29
CA GLY A 122 -10.70 -9.23 -1.56
C GLY A 122 -9.37 -9.97 -1.41
N GLY A 123 -8.44 -9.41 -0.62
CA GLY A 123 -7.18 -10.07 -0.26
C GLY A 123 -7.40 -11.39 0.49
N ILE A 124 -8.26 -11.41 1.52
CA ILE A 124 -8.60 -12.62 2.28
C ILE A 124 -9.20 -13.67 1.36
N MET A 125 -10.20 -13.30 0.56
CA MET A 125 -10.84 -14.22 -0.39
C MET A 125 -9.82 -14.85 -1.34
N MET A 126 -8.93 -14.05 -1.92
CA MET A 126 -7.91 -14.55 -2.84
C MET A 126 -6.92 -15.49 -2.15
N VAL A 127 -6.45 -15.15 -0.94
CA VAL A 127 -5.55 -16.04 -0.16
C VAL A 127 -6.25 -17.33 0.19
N CYS A 128 -7.49 -17.29 0.70
CA CYS A 128 -8.25 -18.50 1.06
C CYS A 128 -8.48 -19.42 -0.14
N VAL A 129 -8.80 -18.88 -1.31
CA VAL A 129 -9.01 -19.69 -2.52
C VAL A 129 -7.70 -20.35 -2.96
N LEU A 130 -6.60 -19.60 -2.99
CA LEU A 130 -5.29 -20.14 -3.38
C LEU A 130 -4.79 -21.18 -2.37
N ASP A 131 -4.93 -20.91 -1.06
CA ASP A 131 -4.59 -21.86 0.01
C ASP A 131 -5.43 -23.13 -0.08
N ALA A 132 -6.73 -23.04 -0.35
CA ALA A 132 -7.60 -24.20 -0.47
C ALA A 132 -7.19 -25.10 -1.64
N ILE A 133 -6.89 -24.50 -2.80
CA ILE A 133 -6.42 -25.24 -3.99
C ILE A 133 -5.07 -25.90 -3.71
N SER A 134 -4.09 -25.12 -3.23
CA SER A 134 -2.75 -25.63 -2.93
C SER A 134 -2.76 -26.67 -1.81
N GLY A 135 -3.59 -26.48 -0.79
CA GLY A 135 -3.79 -27.42 0.31
C GLY A 135 -4.42 -28.73 -0.15
N ALA A 136 -5.41 -28.67 -1.04
CA ALA A 136 -6.02 -29.86 -1.64
C ALA A 136 -5.01 -30.66 -2.47
N ILE A 137 -4.17 -29.97 -3.26
CA ILE A 137 -3.08 -30.62 -4.01
C ILE A 137 -2.08 -31.26 -3.05
N LEU A 138 -1.64 -30.53 -2.02
CA LEU A 138 -0.66 -31.03 -1.06
C LEU A 138 -1.20 -32.19 -0.21
N ALA A 139 -2.50 -32.21 0.08
CA ALA A 139 -3.16 -33.30 0.80
C ALA A 139 -2.96 -34.66 0.11
N THR A 140 -2.85 -34.69 -1.22
CA THR A 140 -2.56 -35.92 -1.98
C THR A 140 -1.20 -36.54 -1.63
N THR A 141 -0.25 -35.74 -1.13
CA THR A 141 1.10 -36.18 -0.75
C THR A 141 1.20 -36.67 0.70
N VAL A 142 0.16 -36.44 1.51
CA VAL A 142 0.15 -36.76 2.95
C VAL A 142 0.43 -38.24 3.24
N PRO A 143 -0.18 -39.23 2.56
CA PRO A 143 0.09 -40.64 2.84
C PRO A 143 1.56 -41.00 2.64
N SER A 144 2.17 -40.48 1.57
CA SER A 144 3.60 -40.67 1.28
C SER A 144 4.49 -39.97 2.32
N ALA A 145 4.12 -38.75 2.74
CA ALA A 145 4.88 -38.01 3.73
C ALA A 145 4.85 -38.65 5.12
N VAL A 146 3.72 -39.25 5.51
CA VAL A 146 3.60 -40.01 6.76
C VAL A 146 4.48 -41.25 6.72
N ALA A 147 4.44 -42.01 5.62
CA ALA A 147 5.27 -43.21 5.45
C ALA A 147 6.78 -42.90 5.51
N ASN A 148 7.19 -41.74 4.99
CA ASN A 148 8.58 -41.31 4.96
C ASN A 148 9.02 -40.49 6.20
N GLY A 149 8.13 -40.24 7.16
CA GLY A 149 8.42 -39.41 8.34
C GLY A 149 8.64 -37.93 8.03
N THR A 150 8.24 -37.43 6.85
CA THR A 150 8.46 -36.06 6.38
C THR A 150 7.25 -35.15 6.54
N ILE A 151 6.23 -35.58 7.30
CA ILE A 151 4.98 -34.82 7.50
C ILE A 151 5.22 -33.39 8.02
N GLY A 152 6.23 -33.21 8.89
CA GLY A 152 6.61 -31.88 9.39
C GLY A 152 7.10 -30.94 8.28
N ALA A 153 7.83 -31.46 7.29
CA ALA A 153 8.27 -30.68 6.13
C ALA A 153 7.10 -30.27 5.23
N VAL A 154 6.11 -31.14 5.06
CA VAL A 154 4.89 -30.85 4.30
C VAL A 154 4.07 -29.76 4.98
N ILE A 155 3.81 -29.89 6.29
CA ILE A 155 3.09 -28.88 7.07
C ILE A 155 3.86 -27.55 7.05
N GLY A 156 5.18 -27.58 7.30
CA GLY A 156 6.02 -26.39 7.27
C GLY A 156 6.00 -25.68 5.91
N SER A 157 6.04 -26.44 4.81
CA SER A 157 5.98 -25.91 3.46
C SER A 157 4.62 -25.27 3.15
N PHE A 158 3.52 -25.88 3.61
CA PHE A 158 2.18 -25.31 3.47
C PHE A 158 2.05 -24.00 4.25
N LEU A 159 2.44 -23.99 5.52
CA LEU A 159 2.41 -22.78 6.35
C LEU A 159 3.28 -21.66 5.77
N LEU A 160 4.46 -22.01 5.21
CA LEU A 160 5.31 -21.06 4.53
C LEU A 160 4.65 -20.49 3.28
N PHE A 161 4.00 -21.34 2.48
CA PHE A 161 3.24 -20.91 1.31
C PHE A 161 2.10 -19.95 1.68
N THR A 162 1.29 -20.30 2.69
CA THR A 162 0.24 -19.42 3.23
C THR A 162 0.82 -18.09 3.73
N ALA A 163 1.99 -18.11 4.37
CA ALA A 163 2.68 -16.90 4.82
C ALA A 163 3.15 -16.04 3.64
N ILE A 164 3.66 -16.64 2.55
CA ILE A 164 4.01 -15.93 1.30
C ILE A 164 2.76 -15.28 0.70
N LEU A 165 1.65 -16.01 0.57
CA LEU A 165 0.40 -15.47 0.05
C LEU A 165 -0.09 -14.30 0.90
N THR A 166 -0.02 -14.44 2.22
CA THR A 166 -0.39 -13.38 3.16
C THR A 166 0.50 -12.14 2.99
N ALA A 167 1.81 -12.32 2.90
CA ALA A 167 2.76 -11.22 2.75
C ALA A 167 2.63 -10.50 1.40
N CYS A 168 2.39 -11.23 0.31
CA CYS A 168 2.36 -10.69 -1.04
C CYS A 168 0.99 -10.17 -1.48
N ILE A 169 -0.11 -10.71 -0.93
CA ILE A 169 -1.47 -10.37 -1.34
C ILE A 169 -2.19 -9.64 -0.22
N LEU A 170 -2.41 -10.32 0.92
CA LEU A 170 -3.27 -9.79 1.98
C LEU A 170 -2.71 -8.49 2.58
N VAL A 171 -1.41 -8.46 2.89
CA VAL A 171 -0.79 -7.29 3.50
C VAL A 171 -0.88 -6.06 2.58
N PRO A 172 -0.42 -6.07 1.31
CA PRO A 172 -0.60 -4.96 0.39
C PRO A 172 -2.07 -4.54 0.22
N SER A 173 -3.00 -5.50 0.09
CA SER A 173 -4.43 -5.23 -0.07
C SER A 173 -5.05 -4.53 1.14
N THR A 174 -4.62 -4.88 2.37
CA THR A 174 -5.09 -4.22 3.60
C THR A 174 -4.56 -2.78 3.71
N VAL A 175 -3.34 -2.55 3.25
CA VAL A 175 -2.72 -1.21 3.21
C VAL A 175 -3.40 -0.33 2.16
N MET A 176 -3.65 -0.84 0.96
CA MET A 176 -4.39 -0.13 -0.10
C MET A 176 -5.80 0.23 0.38
N GLY A 177 -6.53 -0.72 0.97
CA GLY A 177 -7.91 -0.47 1.42
C GLY A 177 -8.04 0.59 2.54
N ARG A 178 -6.94 0.94 3.20
CA ARG A 178 -6.89 1.97 4.26
C ARG A 178 -6.12 3.23 3.84
N SER A 179 -5.71 3.36 2.58
CA SER A 179 -4.86 4.44 2.08
C SER A 179 -5.44 5.82 2.39
N ARG A 180 -6.70 6.07 2.02
CA ARG A 180 -7.38 7.36 2.16
C ARG A 180 -7.55 7.77 3.63
N GLN A 181 -7.98 6.83 4.49
CA GLN A 181 -8.11 7.08 5.93
C GLN A 181 -6.73 7.34 6.58
N ALA A 182 -5.71 6.57 6.19
CA ALA A 182 -4.35 6.75 6.68
C ALA A 182 -3.72 8.06 6.20
N PHE A 183 -4.06 8.51 4.99
CA PHE A 183 -3.64 9.80 4.45
C PHE A 183 -4.30 10.95 5.20
N ARG A 184 -5.63 10.92 5.38
CA ARG A 184 -6.37 11.92 6.18
C ARG A 184 -5.77 12.05 7.58
N ARG A 185 -5.58 10.92 8.28
CA ARG A 185 -5.00 10.93 9.63
C ARG A 185 -3.60 11.56 9.63
N ARG A 186 -2.78 11.29 8.61
CA ARG A 186 -1.43 11.86 8.51
C ARG A 186 -1.42 13.35 8.25
N LEU A 187 -2.34 13.87 7.44
CA LEU A 187 -2.46 15.32 7.24
C LEU A 187 -2.79 16.08 8.53
N HIS A 188 -3.41 15.42 9.51
CA HIS A 188 -3.64 16.02 10.83
C HIS A 188 -2.44 15.90 11.78
N THR A 189 -1.58 14.90 11.61
CA THR A 189 -0.47 14.63 12.55
C THR A 189 0.90 15.10 12.06
N ASP A 190 1.10 15.21 10.75
CA ASP A 190 2.38 15.54 10.13
C ASP A 190 2.32 16.95 9.49
N PRO A 191 2.92 17.97 10.11
CA PRO A 191 2.87 19.34 9.60
C PRO A 191 3.63 19.51 8.29
N VAL A 192 4.67 18.72 8.05
CA VAL A 192 5.48 18.79 6.81
C VAL A 192 4.66 18.28 5.64
N LEU A 193 3.98 17.14 5.82
CA LEU A 193 3.08 16.61 4.79
C LEU A 193 1.91 17.55 4.53
N ARG A 194 1.34 18.14 5.59
CA ARG A 194 0.25 19.12 5.46
C ARG A 194 0.68 20.33 4.65
N GLN A 195 1.83 20.92 4.97
CA GLN A 195 2.38 22.06 4.23
C GLN A 195 2.64 21.73 2.76
N ALA A 196 3.14 20.52 2.46
CA ALA A 196 3.36 20.07 1.09
C ALA A 196 2.04 19.93 0.31
N VAL A 197 0.98 19.44 0.94
CA VAL A 197 -0.36 19.35 0.33
C VAL A 197 -0.99 20.74 0.15
N GLU A 198 -0.80 21.65 1.10
CA GLU A 198 -1.25 23.05 0.97
C GLU A 198 -0.51 23.78 -0.16
N ALA A 199 0.78 23.50 -0.36
CA ALA A 199 1.55 24.01 -1.50
C ALA A 199 1.07 23.42 -2.85
N ASP A 200 0.76 22.11 -2.90
CA ASP A 200 0.13 21.49 -4.07
C ASP A 200 -1.24 22.12 -4.34
N LEU A 201 -2.08 22.33 -3.33
CA LEU A 201 -3.38 23.02 -3.46
C LEU A 201 -3.26 24.42 -4.07
N ALA A 202 -2.23 25.19 -3.70
CA ALA A 202 -2.02 26.54 -4.21
C ALA A 202 -1.53 26.57 -5.67
N THR A 203 -0.82 25.54 -6.11
CA THR A 203 -0.15 25.52 -7.42
C THR A 203 -0.82 24.61 -8.44
N TRP A 204 -1.61 23.65 -7.96
CA TRP A 204 -2.21 22.64 -8.81
C TRP A 204 -3.24 23.24 -9.74
N ARG A 205 -3.06 22.97 -11.03
CA ARG A 205 -4.04 23.21 -12.07
C ARG A 205 -4.30 21.89 -12.75
N ASP A 206 -5.58 21.61 -12.99
CA ASP A 206 -5.97 20.39 -13.66
C ASP A 206 -5.41 20.37 -15.09
N PRO A 207 -4.54 19.41 -15.42
CA PRO A 207 -3.96 19.31 -16.77
C PRO A 207 -4.99 18.91 -17.83
N TYR A 208 -6.12 18.30 -17.47
CA TYR A 208 -7.09 17.75 -18.42
C TYR A 208 -8.51 18.35 -18.30
N GLY A 209 -8.78 19.18 -17.29
CA GLY A 209 -10.09 19.78 -17.04
C GLY A 209 -11.17 18.81 -16.53
N ASN A 210 -10.78 17.61 -16.12
CA ASN A 210 -11.66 16.50 -15.72
C ASN A 210 -11.74 16.27 -14.20
N ALA A 211 -10.90 16.94 -13.41
CA ALA A 211 -10.82 16.79 -11.97
C ALA A 211 -10.81 18.14 -11.25
N SER A 212 -11.46 18.20 -10.10
CA SER A 212 -11.23 19.28 -9.15
C SER A 212 -10.18 18.84 -8.12
N TYR A 213 -9.64 19.78 -7.35
CA TYR A 213 -8.79 19.41 -6.23
C TYR A 213 -9.53 18.44 -5.29
N GLY A 214 -10.78 18.79 -4.98
CA GLY A 214 -11.85 17.88 -4.61
C GLY A 214 -11.70 17.20 -3.24
N PRO A 215 -12.77 16.59 -2.73
CA PRO A 215 -12.75 15.92 -1.43
C PRO A 215 -11.97 14.61 -1.46
N LEU A 216 -11.46 14.22 -0.29
CA LEU A 216 -10.82 12.93 -0.04
C LEU A 216 -11.82 11.80 0.25
#